data_AF-A0A5B0SI04-F1
#
_entry.id   AF-A0A5B0SI04-F1
#
_cell.length_a   1.000
_cell.length_b   1.000
_cell.length_c   1.000
_cell.angle_alpha   90.00
_cell.angle_beta   90.00
_cell.angle_gamma   90.00
#
_symmetry.space_group_name_H-M   'P 1'
#
loop_
_entity.id
_entity.type
_entity.pdbx_description
1 polymer ?
#
loop_
_entity_poly.entity_id
_entity_poly.type
_entity_poly.pdbx_seq_one_letter_code
_entity_poly.pdbx_strand_id
1 'polypeptide(L)'
;MPCLVARGEVPDGFDTNSVPFEQYECTLQLYDSTGAVRLPDTLMFRLQPVRCQFVPSMEDPNQIDPLFVFQEIMIRDCGVFRLRVILYEIGQTRVIATTMTDPFDIVEYGEFPGGARIWTPLSQHLRAHGIVLHLPPDNDSINWDEEYPTTNGIL
;
A
#
# COMPACT_ATOMS: atom_id res chain seq x y z
N MET A 1 -9.77 4.86 -3.61
CA MET A 1 -9.33 3.91 -2.56
C MET A 1 -8.05 4.45 -1.95
N PRO A 2 -7.92 4.56 -0.62
CA PRO A 2 -6.66 5.01 -0.03
C PRO A 2 -5.54 3.99 -0.30
N CYS A 3 -4.31 4.46 -0.45
CA CYS A 3 -3.13 3.60 -0.53
C CYS A 3 -2.90 2.86 0.80
N LEU A 4 -2.33 1.66 0.74
CA LEU A 4 -1.88 0.96 1.94
C LEU A 4 -0.53 1.55 2.38
N VAL A 5 -0.41 1.92 3.65
CA VAL A 5 0.82 2.44 4.24
C VAL A 5 1.17 1.61 5.47
N ALA A 6 2.44 1.19 5.56
CA ALA A 6 2.99 0.59 6.77
C ALA A 6 4.07 1.51 7.35
N ARG A 7 4.06 1.72 8.67
CA ARG A 7 5.09 2.48 9.38
C ARG A 7 6.11 1.53 10.00
N GLY A 8 7.39 1.84 9.85
CA GLY A 8 8.45 1.18 10.59
C GLY A 8 8.46 1.67 12.03
N GLU A 9 8.31 0.76 12.98
CA GLU A 9 8.35 1.08 14.41
C GLU A 9 9.39 0.21 15.10
N VAL A 10 10.02 0.77 16.13
CA VAL A 10 10.96 0.07 17.00
C VAL A 10 10.28 -0.22 18.34
N PRO A 11 10.69 -1.27 19.06
CA PRO A 11 10.20 -1.52 20.41
C PRO A 11 10.47 -0.34 21.35
N ASP A 12 9.65 -0.22 22.40
CA ASP A 12 9.81 0.82 23.42
C ASP A 12 11.24 0.87 23.97
N GLY A 13 11.78 2.09 24.08
CA GLY A 13 13.12 2.35 24.59
C GLY A 13 14.23 2.32 23.53
N PHE A 14 13.91 2.04 22.27
CA PHE A 14 14.83 2.20 21.14
C PHE A 14 14.56 3.50 20.38
N ASP A 15 15.63 4.12 19.86
CA ASP A 15 15.51 5.31 19.02
C ASP A 15 15.26 4.90 17.57
N THR A 16 14.08 5.25 17.05
CA THR A 16 13.70 4.99 15.64
C THR A 16 14.70 5.61 14.66
N ASN A 17 15.33 6.74 14.99
CA ASN A 17 16.31 7.41 14.12
C ASN A 17 17.64 6.65 14.01
N SER A 18 17.89 5.68 14.90
CA SER A 18 19.10 4.86 14.88
C SER A 18 19.00 3.65 13.96
N VAL A 19 17.80 3.34 13.46
CA VAL A 19 17.57 2.20 12.57
C VAL A 19 17.78 2.63 11.12
N PRO A 20 18.62 1.91 10.35
CA PRO A 20 18.87 2.24 8.95
C PRO A 20 17.72 1.72 8.07
N PHE A 21 16.56 2.37 8.13
CA PHE A 21 15.34 1.94 7.43
C PHE A 21 15.50 1.86 5.90
N GLU A 22 16.49 2.55 5.33
CA GLU A 22 16.88 2.47 3.92
C GLU A 22 17.42 1.09 3.49
N GLN A 23 17.82 0.25 4.45
CA GLN A 23 18.30 -1.12 4.21
C GLN A 23 17.16 -2.13 4.18
N TYR A 24 15.90 -1.69 4.32
CA TYR A 24 14.75 -2.58 4.37
C TYR A 24 13.76 -2.32 3.24
N GLU A 25 13.04 -3.37 2.89
CA GLU A 25 11.94 -3.33 1.93
C GLU A 25 10.75 -4.15 2.45
N CYS A 26 9.55 -3.74 2.05
CA CYS A 26 8.33 -4.49 2.36
C CYS A 26 7.76 -5.13 1.09
N THR A 27 7.24 -6.35 1.20
CA THR A 27 6.41 -6.99 0.18
C THR A 27 5.02 -7.28 0.72
N LEU A 28 4.08 -7.59 -0.18
CA LEU A 28 2.74 -8.05 0.18
C LEU A 28 2.53 -9.51 -0.18
N GLN A 29 1.64 -10.16 0.55
CA GLN A 29 1.05 -11.44 0.21
C GLN A 29 -0.46 -11.37 0.46
N LEU A 30 -1.24 -11.99 -0.42
CA LEU A 30 -2.69 -12.08 -0.27
C LEU A 30 -3.07 -13.29 0.58
N TYR A 31 -4.03 -13.11 1.48
CA TYR A 31 -4.60 -14.16 2.32
C TYR A 31 -6.13 -14.12 2.23
N ASP A 32 -6.75 -15.24 2.62
CA ASP A 32 -8.20 -15.29 2.83
C ASP A 32 -8.67 -14.29 3.91
N SER A 33 -9.99 -14.15 4.05
CA SER A 33 -10.62 -13.24 5.01
C SER A 33 -10.24 -13.49 6.47
N THR A 34 -9.83 -14.72 6.80
CA THR A 34 -9.42 -15.12 8.16
C THR A 34 -7.93 -14.86 8.42
N GLY A 35 -7.13 -14.70 7.35
CA GLY A 35 -5.68 -14.61 7.42
C GLY A 35 -4.98 -15.96 7.59
N ALA A 36 -5.70 -17.09 7.45
CA ALA A 36 -5.17 -18.42 7.73
C ALA A 36 -4.48 -19.04 6.51
N VAL A 37 -5.05 -18.85 5.32
CA VAL A 37 -4.52 -19.44 4.07
C VAL A 37 -3.93 -18.35 3.18
N ARG A 38 -2.66 -18.53 2.82
CA ARG A 38 -2.01 -17.72 1.77
C ARG A 38 -2.59 -18.09 0.42
N LEU A 39 -3.03 -17.08 -0.33
CA LEU A 39 -3.55 -17.24 -1.68
C LEU A 39 -2.43 -17.09 -2.72
N PRO A 40 -2.64 -17.61 -3.96
CA PRO A 40 -1.63 -17.52 -5.02
C PRO A 40 -1.28 -16.08 -5.39
N ASP A 41 0.02 -15.80 -5.57
CA ASP A 41 0.50 -14.47 -5.97
C ASP A 41 -0.04 -14.02 -7.33
N THR A 42 -0.49 -14.95 -8.18
CA THR A 42 -1.12 -14.66 -9.48
C THR A 42 -2.42 -13.86 -9.37
N LEU A 43 -3.07 -13.88 -8.20
CA LEU A 43 -4.24 -13.06 -7.92
C LEU A 43 -3.88 -11.59 -7.70
N MET A 44 -2.62 -11.29 -7.39
CA MET A 44 -2.11 -9.93 -7.25
C MET A 44 -1.30 -9.53 -8.50
N PHE A 45 -1.56 -8.35 -9.04
CA PHE A 45 -0.79 -7.87 -10.18
C PHE A 45 0.57 -7.32 -9.75
N ARG A 46 1.67 -8.00 -10.18
CA ARG A 46 3.09 -7.58 -10.11
C ARG A 46 3.42 -6.51 -9.05
N LEU A 47 3.33 -6.88 -7.78
CA LEU A 47 3.80 -6.00 -6.71
C LEU A 47 5.32 -6.06 -6.60
N GLN A 48 5.97 -4.93 -6.85
CA GLN A 48 7.39 -4.77 -6.54
C GLN A 48 7.57 -4.56 -5.03
N PRO A 49 8.70 -5.01 -4.45
CA PRO A 49 9.07 -4.62 -3.10
C PRO A 49 9.08 -3.09 -2.97
N VAL A 50 8.50 -2.59 -1.89
CA VAL A 50 8.44 -1.17 -1.59
C VAL A 50 9.56 -0.83 -0.62
N ARG A 51 10.35 0.19 -0.96
CA ARG A 51 11.39 0.72 -0.07
C ARG A 51 10.82 1.75 0.89
N CYS A 52 11.52 1.94 2.01
CA CYS A 52 11.19 2.96 2.98
C CYS A 52 11.27 4.36 2.37
N GLN A 53 10.30 5.20 2.71
CA GLN A 53 10.22 6.61 2.40
C GLN A 53 10.15 7.39 3.71
N PHE A 54 10.95 8.45 3.83
CA PHE A 54 11.04 9.24 5.03
C PHE A 54 10.18 10.48 4.88
N VAL A 55 9.16 10.62 5.74
CA VAL A 55 8.19 11.72 5.69
C VAL A 55 8.09 12.34 7.07
N PRO A 56 8.00 13.67 7.22
CA PRO A 56 7.73 14.29 8.51
C PRO A 56 6.48 13.69 9.16
N SER A 57 6.47 13.49 10.48
CA SER A 57 5.32 12.92 11.15
C SER A 57 4.13 13.88 11.12
N MET A 58 2.92 13.32 11.03
CA MET A 58 1.68 14.09 11.16
C MET A 58 1.44 14.54 12.60
N GLU A 59 2.02 13.86 13.58
CA GLU A 59 1.85 14.14 15.02
C GLU A 59 2.88 15.15 15.54
N ASP A 60 4.15 14.98 15.15
CA ASP A 60 5.25 15.91 15.46
C ASP A 60 6.09 16.20 14.20
N PRO A 61 6.03 17.43 13.66
CA PRO A 61 6.80 17.81 12.46
C PRO A 61 8.33 17.70 12.60
N ASN A 62 8.86 17.64 13.82
CA ASN A 62 10.29 17.47 14.07
C ASN A 62 10.72 15.99 14.04
N GLN A 63 9.76 15.07 14.04
CA GLN A 63 9.98 13.64 13.90
C GLN A 63 9.84 13.23 12.43
N ILE A 64 10.67 12.29 12.00
CA ILE A 64 10.58 11.67 10.68
C ILE A 64 10.01 10.26 10.85
N ASP A 65 8.96 9.97 10.08
CA ASP A 65 8.34 8.65 10.02
C ASP A 65 8.91 7.83 8.85
N PRO A 66 9.39 6.61 9.11
CA PRO A 66 9.77 5.66 8.06
C PRO A 66 8.53 4.93 7.56
N LEU A 67 8.11 5.23 6.33
CA LEU A 67 6.87 4.75 5.72
C LEU A 67 7.13 3.87 4.50
N PHE A 68 6.40 2.77 4.40
CA PHE A 68 6.34 1.90 3.21
C PHE A 68 4.97 2.09 2.55
N VAL A 69 4.96 2.73 1.39
CA VAL A 69 3.72 3.16 0.70
C VAL A 69 3.44 2.26 -0.50
N PHE A 70 2.33 1.51 -0.45
CA PHE A 70 1.85 0.64 -1.51
C PHE A 70 0.72 1.32 -2.27
N GLN A 71 1.02 1.76 -3.50
CA GLN A 71 0.12 2.61 -4.26
C GLN A 71 -0.85 1.83 -5.13
N GLU A 72 -0.36 0.80 -5.82
CA GLU A 72 -1.12 0.08 -6.83
C GLU A 72 -1.25 -1.38 -6.39
N ILE A 73 -2.36 -1.69 -5.72
CA ILE A 73 -2.71 -3.06 -5.37
C ILE A 73 -3.93 -3.44 -6.18
N MET A 74 -3.76 -4.39 -7.08
CA MET A 74 -4.85 -4.94 -7.89
C MET A 74 -5.04 -6.41 -7.56
N ILE A 75 -6.27 -6.77 -7.22
CA ILE A 75 -6.70 -8.14 -6.96
C ILE A 75 -7.75 -8.51 -8.01
N ARG A 76 -7.55 -9.66 -8.67
CA ARG A 76 -8.36 -10.06 -9.84
C ARG A 76 -9.73 -10.62 -9.49
N ASP A 77 -9.85 -11.21 -8.30
CA ASP A 77 -11.05 -11.94 -7.90
C ASP A 77 -11.83 -11.16 -6.85
N CYS A 78 -13.16 -11.24 -6.93
CA CYS A 78 -14.05 -10.69 -5.91
C CYS A 78 -14.04 -11.57 -4.66
N GLY A 79 -14.23 -10.96 -3.50
CA GLY A 79 -14.23 -11.64 -2.20
C GLY A 79 -13.70 -10.75 -1.09
N VAL A 80 -13.60 -11.35 0.10
CA VAL A 80 -13.07 -10.70 1.29
C VAL A 80 -11.65 -11.21 1.53
N PHE A 81 -10.69 -10.30 1.60
CA PHE A 81 -9.27 -10.64 1.67
C PHE A 81 -8.55 -9.89 2.77
N ARG A 82 -7.34 -10.37 3.09
CA ARG A 82 -6.38 -9.67 3.94
C ARG A 82 -5.03 -9.58 3.23
N LEU A 83 -4.27 -8.53 3.52
CA LEU A 83 -2.91 -8.37 3.03
C LEU A 83 -1.93 -8.55 4.17
N ARG A 84 -0.94 -9.43 3.97
CA ARG A 84 0.20 -9.55 4.86
C ARG A 84 1.33 -8.68 4.34
N VAL A 85 1.74 -7.70 5.15
CA VAL A 85 2.94 -6.90 4.91
C VAL A 85 4.12 -7.63 5.53
N ILE A 86 5.18 -7.82 4.76
CA ILE A 86 6.39 -8.54 5.19
C ILE A 86 7.59 -7.64 5.01
N LEU A 87 8.33 -7.41 6.10
CA LEU A 87 9.56 -6.63 6.12
C LEU A 87 10.78 -7.55 5.93
N TYR A 88 11.66 -7.19 5.00
CA TYR A 88 12.94 -7.84 4.73
C TYR A 88 14.08 -6.83 4.81
N GLU A 89 15.28 -7.32 5.08
CA GLU A 89 16.51 -6.59 4.80
C GLU A 89 16.90 -6.80 3.32
N ILE A 90 17.24 -5.73 2.62
CA ILE A 90 17.53 -5.73 1.18
C ILE A 90 18.70 -6.68 0.89
N GLY A 91 18.50 -7.58 -0.09
CA GLY A 91 19.50 -8.58 -0.47
C GLY A 91 19.54 -9.81 0.45
N GLN A 92 18.68 -9.87 1.47
CA GLN A 92 18.50 -11.04 2.31
C GLN A 92 17.12 -11.67 2.09
N THR A 93 17.02 -12.99 2.32
CA THR A 93 15.75 -13.71 2.28
C THR A 93 15.08 -13.82 3.67
N ARG A 94 15.68 -13.20 4.68
CA ARG A 94 15.22 -13.30 6.07
C ARG A 94 14.06 -12.33 6.31
N VAL A 95 12.95 -12.88 6.79
CA VAL A 95 11.83 -12.09 7.30
C VAL A 95 12.21 -11.47 8.64
N ILE A 96 12.08 -10.14 8.75
CA ILE A 96 12.33 -9.38 9.97
C ILE A 96 11.06 -9.26 10.80
N ALA A 97 9.97 -8.82 10.16
CA ALA A 97 8.68 -8.62 10.80
C ALA A 97 7.54 -8.83 9.80
N THR A 98 6.35 -9.13 10.31
CA THR A 98 5.13 -9.17 9.49
C THR A 98 3.97 -8.56 10.23
N THR A 99 3.07 -7.90 9.50
CA THR A 99 1.76 -7.48 10.00
C THR A 99 0.67 -7.85 9.01
N MET A 100 -0.57 -7.95 9.49
CA MET A 100 -1.73 -8.31 8.68
C MET A 100 -2.73 -7.16 8.72
N THR A 101 -3.29 -6.79 7.57
CA THR A 101 -4.35 -5.80 7.52
C THR A 101 -5.65 -6.34 8.12
N ASP A 102 -6.55 -5.42 8.43
CA ASP A 102 -7.97 -5.74 8.53
C ASP A 102 -8.50 -6.33 7.22
N PRO A 103 -9.59 -7.13 7.28
CA PRO A 103 -10.21 -7.66 6.08
C PRO A 103 -10.85 -6.53 5.26
N PHE A 104 -10.78 -6.64 3.94
CA PHE A 104 -11.40 -5.70 3.00
C PHE A 104 -12.04 -6.43 1.83
N ASP A 105 -13.06 -5.79 1.26
CA ASP A 105 -13.87 -6.35 0.18
C ASP A 105 -13.33 -5.93 -1.19
N ILE A 106 -13.23 -6.91 -2.09
CA ILE A 106 -13.13 -6.71 -3.54
C ILE A 106 -14.47 -7.12 -4.12
N VAL A 107 -15.15 -6.17 -4.77
CA VAL A 107 -16.52 -6.32 -5.24
C VAL A 107 -16.59 -6.21 -6.75
N GLU A 108 -17.67 -6.71 -7.34
CA GLU A 108 -17.93 -6.52 -8.75
C GLU A 108 -18.13 -5.03 -9.06
N TYR A 109 -17.88 -4.63 -10.31
CA TYR A 109 -17.98 -3.21 -10.71
C TYR A 109 -19.35 -2.60 -10.40
N GLY A 110 -20.44 -3.35 -10.61
CA GLY A 110 -21.81 -2.87 -10.33
C GLY A 110 -22.09 -2.64 -8.85
N GLU A 111 -21.29 -3.25 -7.96
CA GLU A 111 -21.38 -3.12 -6.51
C GLU A 111 -20.32 -2.18 -5.94
N PHE A 112 -19.39 -1.73 -6.79
CA PHE A 112 -18.33 -0.83 -6.38
C PHE A 112 -18.93 0.51 -5.95
N PRO A 113 -18.71 0.97 -4.70
CA PRO A 113 -19.33 2.19 -4.17
C PRO A 113 -18.79 3.49 -4.80
N GLY A 114 -18.08 3.39 -5.93
CA GLY A 114 -17.28 4.44 -6.52
C GLY A 114 -15.89 4.53 -5.88
N GLY A 115 -14.92 5.03 -6.65
CA GLY A 115 -13.59 5.29 -6.13
C GLY A 115 -13.75 6.27 -4.99
N ALA A 116 -13.51 5.82 -3.76
CA ALA A 116 -13.49 6.68 -2.60
C ALA A 116 -12.72 7.97 -2.95
N ARG A 117 -13.45 9.10 -3.10
CA ARG A 117 -12.92 10.47 -3.19
C ARG A 117 -12.35 10.87 -1.83
N ILE A 118 -11.59 9.98 -1.24
CA ILE A 118 -11.11 10.06 0.13
C ILE A 118 -9.62 10.27 0.00
N TRP A 119 -9.26 11.51 -0.33
CA TRP A 119 -7.98 12.05 0.08
C TRP A 119 -7.99 12.04 1.61
N THR A 120 -7.54 10.94 2.20
CA THR A 120 -7.39 10.88 3.65
C THR A 120 -6.39 11.96 4.08
N PRO A 121 -6.46 12.45 5.32
CA PRO A 121 -5.46 13.38 5.84
C PRO A 121 -4.02 12.88 5.60
N LEU A 122 -3.79 11.57 5.75
CA LEU A 122 -2.50 10.94 5.45
C LEU A 122 -2.14 11.03 3.97
N SER A 123 -3.05 10.71 3.05
CA SER A 123 -2.78 10.82 1.61
C SER A 123 -2.45 12.25 1.17
N GLN A 124 -3.11 13.25 1.75
CA GLN A 124 -2.82 14.66 1.50
C GLN A 124 -1.43 15.05 2.03
N HIS A 125 -1.11 14.61 3.24
CA HIS A 125 0.18 14.83 3.88
C HIS A 125 1.34 14.24 3.06
N LEU A 126 1.23 12.97 2.67
CA LEU A 126 2.20 12.29 1.81
C LEU A 126 2.45 13.08 0.51
N ARG A 127 1.38 13.54 -0.15
CA ARG A 127 1.49 14.33 -1.38
C ARG A 127 2.15 15.69 -1.14
N ALA A 128 1.82 16.37 -0.05
CA ALA A 128 2.44 17.65 0.32
C ALA A 128 3.95 17.51 0.52
N HIS A 129 4.41 16.33 0.91
CA HIS A 129 5.83 15.99 1.09
C HIS A 129 6.45 15.26 -0.10
N GLY A 130 5.84 15.35 -1.29
CA GLY A 130 6.44 14.89 -2.54
C GLY A 130 6.29 13.40 -2.82
N ILE A 131 5.53 12.66 -2.01
CA ILE A 131 5.17 11.28 -2.34
C ILE A 131 4.14 11.31 -3.46
N VAL A 132 4.53 10.80 -4.63
CA VAL A 132 3.61 10.59 -5.74
C VAL A 132 2.62 9.51 -5.33
N LEU A 133 1.32 9.81 -5.39
CA LEU A 133 0.25 8.84 -5.15
C LEU A 133 -0.59 8.73 -6.43
N HIS A 134 -0.59 7.56 -7.05
CA HIS A 134 -1.49 7.26 -8.16
C HIS A 134 -2.91 7.03 -7.64
N LEU A 135 -3.73 8.08 -7.73
CA LEU A 135 -5.16 8.01 -7.43
C LEU A 135 -5.93 8.23 -8.74
N PRO A 136 -7.05 7.51 -8.95
CA PRO A 136 -7.84 7.69 -10.15
C PRO A 136 -8.24 9.17 -10.29
N PRO A 137 -8.20 9.72 -11.52
CA PRO A 137 -8.54 11.12 -11.76
C PRO A 137 -9.98 11.43 -11.33
N ASP A 138 -10.28 12.70 -11.04
CA ASP A 138 -11.60 13.15 -10.56
C ASP A 138 -12.77 12.86 -11.53
N ASN A 139 -12.45 12.48 -12.78
CA ASN A 139 -13.37 12.04 -13.82
C ASN A 139 -13.12 10.55 -14.14
N ASP A 140 -14.09 9.70 -13.77
CA ASP A 140 -14.14 8.26 -14.06
C ASP A 140 -14.35 7.97 -15.56
N SER A 141 -13.41 8.36 -16.41
CA SER A 141 -13.37 7.93 -17.82
C SER A 141 -12.13 7.08 -18.08
N ILE A 142 -11.91 6.05 -17.27
CA ILE A 142 -10.97 4.98 -17.61
C ILE A 142 -11.72 3.97 -18.47
N ASN A 143 -11.22 3.70 -19.68
CA ASN A 143 -11.79 2.68 -20.55
C ASN A 143 -11.23 1.32 -20.13
N TRP A 144 -12.03 0.53 -19.43
CA TRP A 144 -11.64 -0.79 -18.92
C TRP A 144 -11.88 -1.92 -19.93
N ASP A 145 -12.44 -1.61 -21.11
CA ASP A 145 -12.68 -2.58 -22.19
C ASP A 145 -11.42 -2.88 -23.03
N GLU A 146 -10.30 -2.20 -22.77
CA GLU A 146 -9.02 -2.47 -23.41
C GLU A 146 -8.16 -3.43 -22.57
N GLU A 147 -7.32 -4.23 -23.24
CA GLU A 147 -6.42 -5.24 -22.62
C GLU A 147 -5.49 -4.67 -21.53
N TYR A 148 -5.33 -3.33 -21.50
CA TYR A 148 -4.74 -2.54 -20.44
C TYR A 148 -5.61 -1.29 -20.20
N PRO A 149 -5.87 -0.87 -18.96
CA PRO A 149 -6.67 0.32 -18.69
C PRO A 149 -5.99 1.58 -19.23
N THR A 150 -6.65 2.27 -20.15
CA THR A 150 -6.23 3.58 -20.66
C THR A 150 -7.11 4.68 -20.06
N THR A 151 -6.48 5.74 -19.55
CA THR A 151 -7.18 6.97 -19.20
C THR A 151 -7.63 7.65 -20.49
N ASN A 152 -8.95 7.79 -20.70
CA ASN A 152 -9.44 8.54 -21.85
C ASN A 152 -9.06 10.02 -21.70
N GLY A 153 -8.07 10.43 -22.49
CA GLY A 153 -7.90 11.77 -23.03
C GLY A 153 -7.59 12.91 -22.05
N ILE A 154 -6.31 13.25 -21.91
CA ILE A 154 -5.84 14.65 -21.91
C ILE A 154 -4.52 14.70 -22.69
N LEU A 155 -4.47 15.57 -23.72
CA LEU A 155 -3.28 15.98 -24.47
C LEU A 155 -2.33 16.81 -23.58
#